data_AF-A0A7J8ZC76-F1
#
_entry.id   AF-A0A7J8ZC76-F1
#
_cell.length_a   1.000
_cell.length_b   1.000
_cell.length_c   1.000
_cell.angle_alpha   90.00
_cell.angle_beta   90.00
_cell.angle_gamma   90.00
#
_symmetry.space_group_name_H-M   'P 1'
#
loop_
_entity.id
_entity.type
_entity.pdbx_description
1 polymer ?
#
loop_
_entity_poly.entity_id
_entity_poly.type
_entity_poly.pdbx_seq_one_letter_code
_entity_poly.pdbx_strand_id
1 'polypeptide(L)'
;MGKQGRRRMGSYALFLIALFLCKFLAVAILDPLDFLALQSIRKSLHDLPGSNFFASWDFTSDPCNFAGVYCDSDKVIALNLGDPRAGSPGLTGRIDPAIGKLSALAELSIVPGRIYGSLPQSVSQLKDLRFLAISRNFISGDIPATLGQLRSLKTLDLSYNQLTGEIPRSIGTLPELTNVILCHNHLSGSVPPFLSQFLTRLTGPVDRLLSRLDQLNYVDLSLNQFTGPIPSQLFSFPITNLQLERNLFTGSVQPADQVTISTVDLSHNRLWGQISPMFSTVQNLYLNNNRFTGQVPASFVDQLLSGSIQILYLQHNYLTGIEIKPTAEIPVSSSLCLQYNCMVPPVQTPCPLKAGNEKTRPTAQCNEWKG
;
A
#
# COMPACT_ATOMS: atom_id res chain seq x y z
N MET A 1 47.96 12.32 -81.13
CA MET A 1 46.68 11.61 -81.36
C MET A 1 46.61 10.52 -80.30
N GLY A 2 45.73 10.45 -79.30
CA GLY A 2 44.43 11.04 -79.06
C GLY A 2 43.53 9.92 -78.54
N LYS A 3 43.31 9.85 -77.21
CA LYS A 3 42.02 9.56 -76.51
C LYS A 3 42.25 9.12 -75.06
N GLN A 4 41.81 10.01 -74.16
CA GLN A 4 41.52 9.72 -72.75
C GLN A 4 40.42 8.66 -72.64
N GLY A 5 40.65 7.65 -71.81
CA GLY A 5 39.64 6.70 -71.33
C GLY A 5 39.60 6.72 -69.80
N ARG A 6 38.96 7.74 -69.22
CA ARG A 6 38.74 7.87 -67.77
C ARG A 6 37.63 6.89 -67.37
N ARG A 7 37.98 5.64 -66.99
CA ARG A 7 37.02 4.65 -66.48
C ARG A 7 36.69 4.94 -65.01
N ARG A 8 35.38 5.12 -64.77
CA ARG A 8 34.72 5.37 -63.50
C ARG A 8 35.12 4.34 -62.43
N MET A 9 35.84 4.79 -61.41
CA MET A 9 36.10 4.04 -60.18
C MET A 9 35.53 4.79 -58.95
N GLY A 10 34.39 5.45 -59.14
CA GLY A 10 33.80 6.36 -58.14
C GLY A 10 32.42 5.98 -57.62
N SER A 11 31.81 4.86 -58.05
CA SER A 11 30.41 4.57 -57.68
C SER A 11 30.26 3.54 -56.55
N TYR A 12 31.23 2.63 -56.37
CA TYR A 12 31.15 1.57 -55.36
C TYR A 12 31.63 2.00 -53.98
N ALA A 13 32.61 2.91 -53.91
CA ALA A 13 33.10 3.47 -52.65
C ALA A 13 32.05 4.38 -51.99
N LEU A 14 31.30 5.15 -52.79
CA LEU A 14 30.19 5.98 -52.31
C LEU A 14 28.99 5.15 -51.79
N PHE A 15 28.74 3.97 -52.36
CA PHE A 15 27.66 3.08 -51.92
C PHE A 15 27.98 2.35 -50.61
N LEU A 16 29.24 1.96 -50.40
CA LEU A 16 29.70 1.34 -49.15
C LEU A 16 29.79 2.36 -48.01
N ILE A 17 30.14 3.62 -48.30
CA ILE A 17 30.10 4.72 -47.32
C ILE A 17 28.65 5.07 -46.95
N ALA A 18 27.69 4.98 -47.88
CA ALA A 18 26.26 5.15 -47.58
C ALA A 18 25.72 4.02 -46.68
N LEU A 19 26.15 2.77 -46.87
CA LEU A 19 25.79 1.63 -46.00
C LEU A 19 26.45 1.68 -44.62
N PHE A 20 27.62 2.34 -44.48
CA PHE A 20 28.28 2.55 -43.19
C PHE A 20 27.80 3.81 -42.45
N LEU A 21 27.36 4.85 -43.15
CA LEU A 21 26.72 6.04 -42.57
C LEU A 21 25.24 5.81 -42.20
N CYS A 22 24.58 4.80 -42.78
CA CYS A 22 23.23 4.38 -42.37
C CYS A 22 23.21 3.63 -41.01
N LYS A 23 24.34 3.51 -40.32
CA LYS A 23 24.43 2.96 -38.95
C LYS A 23 24.30 3.99 -37.84
N PHE A 24 24.10 5.26 -38.17
CA PHE A 24 23.86 6.32 -37.18
C PHE A 24 22.49 6.95 -37.42
N LEU A 25 21.62 6.83 -36.41
CA LEU A 25 20.19 7.18 -36.34
C LEU A 25 19.22 6.15 -36.92
N ALA A 26 19.37 4.87 -36.55
CA ALA A 26 18.15 4.11 -36.27
C ALA A 26 17.51 4.78 -35.05
N VAL A 27 16.47 5.59 -35.27
CA VAL A 27 15.51 5.92 -34.19
C VAL A 27 15.14 4.57 -33.60
N ALA A 28 15.40 4.35 -32.31
CA ALA A 28 15.02 3.11 -31.66
C ALA A 28 13.49 3.02 -31.78
N ILE A 29 13.01 2.22 -32.73
CA ILE A 29 11.58 2.01 -32.93
C ILE A 29 11.13 1.19 -31.72
N LEU A 30 10.17 1.72 -30.96
CA LEU A 30 9.56 1.01 -29.84
C LEU A 30 9.15 -0.41 -30.28
N ASP A 31 9.38 -1.39 -29.41
CA ASP A 31 9.01 -2.77 -29.64
C ASP A 31 7.54 -2.87 -30.14
N PRO A 32 7.27 -3.66 -31.19
CA PRO A 32 5.94 -3.70 -31.80
C PRO A 32 4.82 -4.13 -30.84
N LEU A 33 5.11 -4.97 -29.84
CA LEU A 33 4.10 -5.36 -28.84
C LEU A 33 3.81 -4.23 -27.88
N ASP A 34 4.83 -3.47 -27.49
CA ASP A 34 4.67 -2.29 -26.63
C ASP A 34 3.89 -1.20 -27.37
N PHE A 35 4.20 -0.97 -28.65
CA PHE A 35 3.46 -0.04 -29.50
C PHE A 35 1.96 -0.40 -29.59
N LEU A 36 1.64 -1.66 -29.88
CA LEU A 36 0.26 -2.14 -29.98
C LEU A 36 -0.46 -2.09 -28.61
N ALA A 37 0.25 -2.37 -27.51
CA ALA A 37 -0.30 -2.26 -26.17
C ALA A 37 -0.69 -0.81 -25.84
N LEU A 38 0.19 0.16 -26.14
CA LEU A 38 -0.11 1.58 -25.95
C LEU A 38 -1.31 2.02 -26.80
N GLN A 39 -1.46 1.54 -28.04
CA GLN A 39 -2.65 1.82 -28.85
C GLN A 39 -3.94 1.28 -28.20
N SER A 40 -3.90 0.07 -27.65
CA SER A 40 -5.04 -0.53 -26.95
C SER A 40 -5.42 0.28 -25.71
N ILE A 41 -4.42 0.65 -24.89
CA ILE A 41 -4.59 1.47 -23.69
C ILE A 41 -5.18 2.83 -24.02
N ARG A 42 -4.67 3.50 -25.06
CA ARG A 42 -5.20 4.79 -25.53
C ARG A 42 -6.67 4.70 -25.95
N LYS A 43 -7.07 3.57 -26.52
CA LYS A 43 -8.43 3.32 -26.97
C LYS A 43 -9.38 3.01 -25.81
N SER A 44 -8.89 2.38 -24.74
CA SER A 44 -9.70 1.98 -23.58
C SER A 44 -9.86 3.09 -22.53
N LEU A 45 -8.98 4.10 -22.56
CA LEU A 45 -8.94 5.23 -21.64
C LEU A 45 -9.19 6.56 -22.34
N HIS A 46 -9.86 7.46 -21.63
CA HIS A 46 -10.25 8.76 -22.14
C HIS A 46 -9.99 9.86 -21.09
N ASP A 47 -9.66 11.05 -21.57
CA ASP A 47 -9.61 12.25 -20.74
C ASP A 47 -11.00 12.57 -20.17
N LEU A 48 -11.07 12.85 -18.87
CA LEU A 48 -12.27 13.47 -18.30
C LEU A 48 -12.36 14.94 -18.73
N PRO A 49 -13.57 15.55 -18.71
CA PRO A 49 -13.71 16.98 -19.02
C PRO A 49 -12.73 17.84 -18.22
N GLY A 50 -11.92 18.63 -18.92
CA GLY A 50 -10.86 19.47 -18.35
C GLY A 50 -9.46 18.82 -18.31
N SER A 51 -9.34 17.53 -18.65
CA SER A 51 -8.05 16.87 -18.88
C SER A 51 -7.68 16.93 -20.37
N ASN A 52 -6.37 16.99 -20.64
CA ASN A 52 -5.78 16.91 -21.98
C ASN A 52 -4.55 15.99 -22.01
N PHE A 53 -4.51 14.99 -21.11
CA PHE A 53 -3.37 14.10 -20.93
C PHE A 53 -3.01 13.36 -22.23
N PHE A 54 -4.02 12.86 -22.95
CA PHE A 54 -3.79 12.11 -24.19
C PHE A 54 -3.54 13.00 -25.42
N ALA A 55 -3.46 14.33 -25.27
CA ALA A 55 -3.22 15.22 -26.40
C ALA A 55 -1.86 14.98 -27.08
N SER A 56 -0.85 14.53 -26.32
CA SER A 56 0.47 14.21 -26.86
C SER A 56 0.59 12.80 -27.45
N TRP A 57 -0.43 11.96 -27.29
CA TRP A 57 -0.40 10.56 -27.73
C TRP A 57 -0.74 10.47 -29.22
N ASP A 58 0.18 10.95 -30.04
CA ASP A 58 0.13 10.89 -31.50
C ASP A 58 1.01 9.74 -32.01
N PHE A 59 0.35 8.66 -32.42
CA PHE A 59 0.99 7.44 -32.94
C PHE A 59 1.66 7.59 -34.32
N THR A 60 1.75 8.81 -34.86
CA THR A 60 2.66 9.14 -35.96
C THR A 60 4.07 9.50 -35.49
N SER A 61 4.26 9.71 -34.19
CA SER A 61 5.54 10.03 -33.54
C SER A 61 6.01 8.89 -32.62
N ASP A 62 7.23 9.01 -32.11
CA ASP A 62 7.81 8.05 -31.17
C ASP A 62 7.04 8.05 -29.83
N PRO A 63 6.39 6.92 -29.45
CA PRO A 63 5.60 6.85 -28.22
C PRO A 63 6.39 7.03 -26.93
N CYS A 64 7.72 6.90 -26.96
CA CYS A 64 8.55 7.18 -25.79
C CYS A 64 8.57 8.67 -25.40
N ASN A 65 8.02 9.55 -26.25
CA ASN A 65 7.81 10.96 -25.94
C ASN A 65 6.38 11.28 -25.45
N PHE A 66 5.51 10.26 -25.35
CA PHE A 66 4.14 10.47 -24.87
C PHE A 66 4.14 10.82 -23.39
N ALA A 67 3.20 11.68 -22.99
CA ALA A 67 2.98 11.99 -21.59
C ALA A 67 2.77 10.70 -20.79
N GLY A 68 3.60 10.51 -19.77
CA GLY A 68 3.52 9.36 -18.86
C GLY A 68 4.14 8.06 -19.38
N VAL A 69 4.72 8.02 -20.59
CA VAL A 69 5.42 6.83 -21.12
C VAL A 69 6.92 7.03 -20.93
N TYR A 70 7.58 6.08 -20.28
CA TYR A 70 9.03 6.08 -20.12
C TYR A 70 9.62 4.79 -20.66
N CYS A 71 10.62 4.93 -21.52
CA CYS A 71 11.27 3.81 -22.18
C CYS A 71 12.72 3.64 -21.72
N ASP A 72 13.19 2.40 -21.75
CA ASP A 72 14.61 2.05 -21.81
C ASP A 72 14.85 1.35 -23.13
N SER A 73 15.70 1.93 -23.99
CA SER A 73 15.91 1.48 -25.36
C SER A 73 14.58 1.40 -26.14
N ASP A 74 14.13 0.20 -26.52
CA ASP A 74 12.92 -0.06 -27.28
C ASP A 74 11.75 -0.59 -26.43
N LYS A 75 11.86 -0.55 -25.10
CA LYS A 75 10.85 -1.10 -24.19
C LYS A 75 10.29 -0.06 -23.23
N VAL A 76 8.99 -0.12 -22.96
CA VAL A 76 8.33 0.69 -21.93
C VAL A 76 8.63 0.11 -20.55
N ILE A 77 9.30 0.90 -19.71
CA ILE A 77 9.70 0.51 -18.34
C ILE A 77 8.83 1.16 -17.28
N ALA A 78 8.20 2.31 -17.56
CA ALA A 78 7.23 2.92 -16.66
C ALA A 78 6.07 3.54 -17.44
N LEU A 79 4.88 3.41 -16.89
CA LEU A 79 3.64 3.96 -17.44
C LEU A 79 2.84 4.65 -16.34
N ASN A 80 2.81 5.98 -16.39
CA ASN A 80 2.16 6.85 -15.41
C ASN A 80 0.99 7.58 -16.08
N LEU A 81 -0.22 7.04 -15.92
CA LEU A 81 -1.41 7.46 -16.65
C LEU A 81 -2.16 8.57 -15.91
N GLY A 82 -2.35 9.69 -16.58
CA GLY A 82 -3.03 10.88 -16.05
C GLY A 82 -2.05 11.98 -15.62
N ASP A 83 -2.54 13.21 -15.59
CA ASP A 83 -1.76 14.38 -15.20
C ASP A 83 -1.61 14.45 -13.67
N PRO A 84 -0.38 14.44 -13.12
CA PRO A 84 -0.13 14.35 -11.68
C PRO A 84 -0.41 15.65 -10.92
N ARG A 85 -0.73 16.76 -11.60
CA ARG A 85 -1.02 18.04 -10.94
C ARG A 85 -2.22 17.91 -10.00
N ALA A 86 -2.10 18.50 -8.81
CA ALA A 86 -3.19 18.56 -7.85
C ALA A 86 -4.44 19.21 -8.48
N GLY A 87 -5.59 18.55 -8.35
CA GLY A 87 -6.85 19.01 -8.94
C GLY A 87 -7.06 18.62 -10.41
N SER A 88 -6.14 17.87 -11.02
CA SER A 88 -6.35 17.26 -12.33
C SER A 88 -7.63 16.39 -12.32
N PRO A 89 -8.53 16.51 -13.33
CA PRO A 89 -9.71 15.66 -13.41
C PRO A 89 -9.40 14.17 -13.57
N GLY A 90 -8.21 13.83 -14.09
CA GLY A 90 -7.77 12.47 -14.35
C GLY A 90 -8.41 11.85 -15.60
N LEU A 91 -8.43 10.51 -15.61
CA LEU A 91 -8.90 9.71 -16.76
C LEU A 91 -10.17 8.92 -16.40
N THR A 92 -10.88 8.44 -17.41
CA THR A 92 -12.01 7.50 -17.29
C THR A 92 -11.85 6.34 -18.27
N GLY A 93 -12.46 5.20 -17.97
CA GLY A 93 -12.42 4.02 -18.82
C GLY A 93 -12.02 2.76 -18.06
N ARG A 94 -11.57 1.74 -18.79
CA ARG A 94 -11.14 0.46 -18.22
C ARG A 94 -9.67 0.19 -18.52
N ILE A 95 -9.00 -0.51 -17.60
CA ILE A 95 -7.63 -0.99 -17.82
C ILE A 95 -7.70 -2.12 -18.86
N ASP A 96 -7.12 -1.88 -20.03
CA ASP A 96 -7.11 -2.87 -21.11
C ASP A 96 -6.18 -4.05 -20.77
N PRO A 97 -6.58 -5.31 -21.03
CA PRO A 97 -5.71 -6.46 -20.79
C PRO A 97 -4.39 -6.43 -21.56
N ALA A 98 -4.28 -5.65 -22.65
CA ALA A 98 -3.02 -5.46 -23.37
C ALA A 98 -1.91 -4.85 -22.51
N ILE A 99 -2.22 -4.25 -21.35
CA ILE A 99 -1.20 -3.79 -20.40
C ILE A 99 -0.18 -4.89 -20.08
N GLY A 100 -0.61 -6.15 -19.98
CA GLY A 100 0.26 -7.30 -19.71
C GLY A 100 1.28 -7.62 -20.81
N LYS A 101 1.21 -6.94 -21.96
CA LYS A 101 2.17 -7.08 -23.06
C LYS A 101 3.43 -6.23 -22.89
N LEU A 102 3.40 -5.22 -22.03
CA LEU A 102 4.55 -4.36 -21.72
C LEU A 102 5.56 -5.13 -20.86
N SER A 103 6.31 -6.06 -21.46
CA SER A 103 7.05 -7.10 -20.74
C SER A 103 8.10 -6.59 -19.77
N ALA A 104 8.66 -5.38 -20.02
CA ALA A 104 9.69 -4.74 -19.21
C ALA A 104 9.13 -3.74 -18.19
N LEU A 105 7.80 -3.62 -18.07
CA LEU A 105 7.18 -2.61 -17.22
C LEU A 105 7.49 -2.86 -15.74
N ALA A 106 8.24 -1.94 -15.15
CA ALA A 106 8.63 -1.94 -13.75
C ALA A 106 7.73 -1.05 -12.88
N GLU A 107 7.11 -0.03 -13.46
CA GLU A 107 6.21 0.91 -12.78
C GLU A 107 4.92 1.11 -13.57
N LEU A 108 3.79 0.89 -12.91
CA LEU A 108 2.47 1.23 -13.40
C LEU A 108 1.75 2.07 -12.36
N SER A 109 1.48 3.32 -12.70
CA SER A 109 0.65 4.20 -11.87
C SER A 109 -0.49 4.83 -12.66
N ILE A 110 -1.62 5.03 -11.99
CA ILE A 110 -2.75 5.76 -12.55
C ILE A 110 -3.18 6.82 -11.53
N VAL A 111 -3.19 8.07 -11.96
CA VAL A 111 -3.61 9.22 -11.15
C VAL A 111 -5.10 9.07 -10.76
N PRO A 112 -5.53 9.61 -9.60
CA PRO A 112 -6.93 9.65 -9.21
C PRO A 112 -7.86 10.12 -10.33
N GLY A 113 -8.98 9.44 -10.51
CA GLY A 113 -9.88 9.68 -11.64
C GLY A 113 -11.15 8.84 -11.55
N ARG A 114 -11.63 8.39 -12.71
CA ARG A 114 -12.83 7.55 -12.85
C ARG A 114 -12.55 6.25 -13.60
N ILE A 115 -11.40 5.62 -13.37
CA ILE A 115 -11.14 4.28 -13.92
C ILE A 115 -12.04 3.27 -13.23
N TYR A 116 -12.72 2.43 -14.00
CA TYR A 116 -13.70 1.46 -13.51
C TYR A 116 -13.50 0.06 -14.12
N GLY A 117 -14.24 -0.91 -13.58
CA GLY A 117 -14.12 -2.32 -13.95
C GLY A 117 -13.08 -3.04 -13.10
N SER A 118 -12.78 -4.30 -13.44
CA SER A 118 -11.83 -5.11 -12.69
C SER A 118 -10.39 -4.91 -13.12
N LEU A 119 -9.47 -5.17 -12.19
CA LEU A 119 -8.05 -5.27 -12.51
C LEU A 119 -7.82 -6.50 -13.39
N PRO A 120 -7.32 -6.35 -14.63
CA PRO A 120 -7.19 -7.48 -15.54
C PRO A 120 -6.14 -8.47 -15.05
N GLN A 121 -6.44 -9.77 -15.18
CA GLN A 121 -5.52 -10.85 -14.78
C GLN A 121 -4.16 -10.76 -15.50
N SER A 122 -4.12 -10.17 -16.70
CA SER A 122 -2.90 -10.00 -17.49
C SER A 122 -1.84 -9.11 -16.83
N VAL A 123 -2.20 -8.31 -15.81
CA VAL A 123 -1.22 -7.59 -14.97
C VAL A 123 -0.19 -8.55 -14.37
N SER A 124 -0.56 -9.82 -14.12
CA SER A 124 0.39 -10.83 -13.63
C SER A 124 1.47 -11.24 -14.63
N GLN A 125 1.37 -10.81 -15.89
CA GLN A 125 2.37 -11.05 -16.93
C GLN A 125 3.57 -10.10 -16.82
N LEU A 126 3.43 -8.99 -16.09
CA LEU A 126 4.45 -7.96 -15.90
C LEU A 126 5.51 -8.40 -14.89
N LYS A 127 6.41 -9.33 -15.27
CA LYS A 127 7.33 -10.00 -14.33
C LYS A 127 8.34 -9.06 -13.64
N ASP A 128 8.60 -7.91 -14.25
CA ASP A 128 9.50 -6.89 -13.72
C ASP A 128 8.80 -5.82 -12.88
N LEU A 129 7.47 -5.90 -12.73
CA LEU A 129 6.67 -4.90 -12.02
C LEU A 129 7.08 -4.83 -10.55
N ARG A 130 7.52 -3.64 -10.13
CA ARG A 130 7.94 -3.29 -8.76
C ARG A 130 6.93 -2.37 -8.08
N PHE A 131 6.25 -1.53 -8.84
CA PHE A 131 5.32 -0.55 -8.34
C PHE A 131 3.99 -0.61 -9.11
N LEU A 132 2.91 -0.92 -8.40
CA LEU A 132 1.54 -0.89 -8.92
C LEU A 132 0.70 0.03 -8.03
N ALA A 133 0.33 1.20 -8.55
CA ALA A 133 -0.49 2.17 -7.81
C ALA A 133 -1.69 2.63 -8.64
N ILE A 134 -2.89 2.23 -8.21
CA ILE A 134 -4.16 2.59 -8.86
C ILE A 134 -5.13 3.03 -7.75
N SER A 135 -4.76 4.06 -6.99
CA SER A 135 -5.57 4.54 -5.88
C SER A 135 -6.62 5.58 -6.32
N ARG A 136 -7.68 5.75 -5.51
CA ARG A 136 -8.74 6.77 -5.69
C ARG A 136 -9.40 6.68 -7.07
N ASN A 137 -9.87 5.49 -7.41
CA ASN A 137 -10.60 5.19 -8.63
C ASN A 137 -11.85 4.35 -8.29
N PHE A 138 -12.48 3.76 -9.30
CA PHE A 138 -13.67 2.90 -9.15
C PHE A 138 -13.38 1.46 -9.59
N ILE A 139 -12.16 0.97 -9.36
CA ILE A 139 -11.81 -0.43 -9.64
C ILE A 139 -12.66 -1.33 -8.74
N SER A 140 -13.28 -2.35 -9.31
CA SER A 140 -14.23 -3.23 -8.63
C SER A 140 -13.98 -4.70 -8.91
N GLY A 141 -14.68 -5.58 -8.17
CA GLY A 141 -14.44 -7.02 -8.21
C GLY A 141 -13.24 -7.43 -7.36
N ASP A 142 -12.83 -8.68 -7.53
CA ASP A 142 -11.81 -9.29 -6.66
C ASP A 142 -10.39 -8.93 -7.09
N ILE A 143 -9.47 -8.90 -6.12
CA ILE A 143 -8.04 -8.84 -6.41
C ILE A 143 -7.61 -10.16 -7.06
N PRO A 144 -7.08 -10.17 -8.29
CA PRO A 144 -6.71 -11.42 -8.96
C PRO A 144 -5.61 -12.17 -8.19
N ALA A 145 -5.86 -13.44 -7.85
CA ALA A 145 -4.87 -14.29 -7.18
C ALA A 145 -3.58 -14.47 -7.99
N THR A 146 -3.64 -14.26 -9.31
CA THR A 146 -2.48 -14.26 -10.22
C THR A 146 -1.48 -13.15 -9.92
N LEU A 147 -1.86 -12.07 -9.23
CA LEU A 147 -0.90 -11.04 -8.79
C LEU A 147 0.21 -11.61 -7.90
N GLY A 148 -0.04 -12.72 -7.18
CA GLY A 148 0.99 -13.43 -6.43
C GLY A 148 2.12 -14.03 -7.29
N GLN A 149 2.05 -13.93 -8.62
CA GLN A 149 3.13 -14.30 -9.53
C GLN A 149 4.15 -13.16 -9.75
N LEU A 150 3.87 -11.95 -9.28
CA LEU A 150 4.72 -10.77 -9.44
C LEU A 150 5.83 -10.74 -8.40
N ARG A 151 6.84 -11.62 -8.57
CA ARG A 151 7.91 -11.83 -7.59
C ARG A 151 8.74 -10.57 -7.29
N SER A 152 8.77 -9.60 -8.20
CA SER A 152 9.50 -8.34 -8.08
C SER A 152 8.69 -7.21 -7.43
N LEU A 153 7.40 -7.44 -7.12
CA LEU A 153 6.49 -6.40 -6.67
C LEU A 153 6.87 -5.94 -5.25
N LYS A 154 7.13 -4.64 -5.12
CA LYS A 154 7.50 -3.99 -3.85
C LYS A 154 6.38 -3.16 -3.27
N THR A 155 5.57 -2.52 -4.10
CA THR A 155 4.46 -1.69 -3.65
C THR A 155 3.19 -2.05 -4.40
N LEU A 156 2.14 -2.34 -3.63
CA LEU A 156 0.78 -2.53 -4.10
C LEU A 156 -0.12 -1.50 -3.41
N ASP A 157 -0.53 -0.48 -4.15
CA ASP A 157 -1.53 0.49 -3.71
C ASP A 157 -2.78 0.39 -4.58
N LEU A 158 -3.86 -0.13 -3.98
CA LEU A 158 -5.21 -0.17 -4.57
C LEU A 158 -6.22 0.53 -3.66
N SER A 159 -5.75 1.45 -2.82
CA SER A 159 -6.59 2.15 -1.84
C SER A 159 -7.66 3.03 -2.50
N TYR A 160 -8.75 3.29 -1.77
CA TYR A 160 -9.87 4.11 -2.26
C TYR A 160 -10.44 3.61 -3.59
N ASN A 161 -10.85 2.34 -3.61
CA ASN A 161 -11.53 1.71 -4.74
C ASN A 161 -12.81 1.00 -4.26
N GLN A 162 -13.38 0.13 -5.09
CA GLN A 162 -14.57 -0.65 -4.81
C GLN A 162 -14.26 -2.16 -4.84
N LEU A 163 -13.03 -2.56 -4.51
CA LEU A 163 -12.60 -3.96 -4.54
C LEU A 163 -13.39 -4.79 -3.51
N THR A 164 -13.71 -6.02 -3.88
CA THR A 164 -14.47 -6.99 -3.08
C THR A 164 -13.68 -8.27 -2.86
N GLY A 165 -14.27 -9.23 -2.14
CA GLY A 165 -13.66 -10.54 -1.92
C GLY A 165 -12.51 -10.49 -0.92
N GLU A 166 -11.70 -11.55 -0.89
CA GLU A 166 -10.57 -11.69 0.03
C GLU A 166 -9.26 -11.16 -0.57
N ILE A 167 -8.28 -10.81 0.28
CA ILE A 167 -6.89 -10.65 -0.19
C ILE A 167 -6.34 -12.06 -0.50
N PRO A 168 -5.95 -12.37 -1.75
CA PRO A 168 -5.40 -13.67 -2.07
C PRO A 168 -4.16 -13.99 -1.24
N ARG A 169 -4.11 -15.19 -0.64
CA ARG A 169 -2.96 -15.65 0.16
C ARG A 169 -1.63 -15.55 -0.60
N SER A 170 -1.67 -15.71 -1.92
CA SER A 170 -0.50 -15.59 -2.78
C SER A 170 0.18 -14.23 -2.72
N ILE A 171 -0.57 -13.14 -2.46
CA ILE A 171 -0.02 -11.78 -2.26
C ILE A 171 0.77 -11.72 -0.95
N GLY A 172 0.25 -12.34 0.11
CA GLY A 172 0.96 -12.42 1.40
C GLY A 172 2.30 -13.16 1.30
N THR A 173 2.53 -13.95 0.25
CA THR A 173 3.76 -14.72 0.03
C THR A 173 4.73 -14.11 -0.99
N LEU A 174 4.48 -12.87 -1.43
CA LEU A 174 5.37 -12.18 -2.36
C LEU A 174 6.70 -11.83 -1.66
N PRO A 175 7.86 -12.20 -2.24
CA PRO A 175 9.15 -12.16 -1.53
C PRO A 175 9.73 -10.75 -1.36
N GLU A 176 9.37 -9.81 -2.23
CA GLU A 176 9.90 -8.43 -2.23
C GLU A 176 8.86 -7.39 -1.81
N LEU A 177 7.66 -7.81 -1.38
CA LEU A 177 6.54 -6.91 -1.12
C LEU A 177 6.73 -6.14 0.18
N THR A 178 6.80 -4.81 0.05
CA THR A 178 7.15 -3.88 1.14
C THR A 178 6.07 -2.89 1.56
N ASN A 179 5.14 -2.58 0.66
CA ASN A 179 4.05 -1.67 0.95
C ASN A 179 2.75 -2.28 0.43
N VAL A 180 1.77 -2.42 1.33
CA VAL A 180 0.43 -2.90 1.00
C VAL A 180 -0.58 -1.89 1.51
N ILE A 181 -1.19 -1.17 0.57
CA ILE A 181 -2.16 -0.12 0.85
C ILE A 181 -3.47 -0.52 0.18
N LEU A 182 -4.41 -1.03 0.96
CA LEU A 182 -5.69 -1.55 0.49
C LEU A 182 -6.88 -0.88 1.19
N CYS A 183 -6.62 0.21 1.92
CA CYS A 183 -7.63 0.91 2.69
C CYS A 183 -8.76 1.49 1.83
N HIS A 184 -9.93 1.71 2.44
CA HIS A 184 -11.11 2.23 1.74
C HIS A 184 -11.51 1.37 0.54
N ASN A 185 -11.84 0.11 0.80
CA ASN A 185 -12.43 -0.82 -0.15
C ASN A 185 -13.57 -1.60 0.52
N HIS A 186 -14.12 -2.60 -0.18
CA HIS A 186 -15.10 -3.55 0.36
C HIS A 186 -14.48 -4.96 0.53
N LEU A 187 -13.17 -5.04 0.79
CA LEU A 187 -12.46 -6.30 0.99
C LEU A 187 -12.94 -6.96 2.28
N SER A 188 -13.05 -8.28 2.27
CA SER A 188 -13.58 -9.08 3.38
C SER A 188 -12.76 -10.36 3.58
N GLY A 189 -13.27 -11.28 4.41
CA GLY A 189 -12.55 -12.49 4.81
C GLY A 189 -11.44 -12.21 5.82
N SER A 190 -10.53 -13.17 5.96
CA SER A 190 -9.39 -13.07 6.88
C SER A 190 -8.18 -12.45 6.20
N VAL A 191 -7.39 -11.68 6.94
CA VAL A 191 -6.11 -11.18 6.46
C VAL A 191 -5.15 -12.35 6.25
N PRO A 192 -4.56 -12.52 5.05
CA PRO A 192 -3.63 -13.61 4.80
C PRO A 192 -2.37 -13.44 5.67
N PRO A 193 -1.68 -14.55 6.00
CA PRO A 193 -0.38 -14.45 6.64
C PRO A 193 0.58 -13.79 5.65
N PHE A 194 1.02 -12.58 5.96
CA PHE A 194 2.13 -11.97 5.26
C PHE A 194 3.40 -12.72 5.70
N LEU A 195 4.09 -13.35 4.75
CA LEU A 195 5.27 -14.17 4.99
C LEU A 195 6.53 -13.43 4.58
N SER A 196 6.65 -12.13 4.86
CA SER A 196 7.93 -11.45 4.69
C SER A 196 8.94 -12.10 5.65
N GLN A 197 9.69 -13.09 5.14
CA GLN A 197 10.42 -14.15 5.87
C GLN A 197 11.91 -14.13 5.50
N PHE A 198 12.65 -13.07 5.84
CA PHE A 198 14.12 -13.17 5.86
C PHE A 198 14.67 -13.98 7.06
N LEU A 199 13.87 -14.86 7.67
CA LEU A 199 14.27 -15.67 8.83
C LEU A 199 14.27 -17.19 8.58
N THR A 200 14.92 -17.65 7.51
CA THR A 200 15.64 -18.94 7.58
C THR A 200 16.95 -18.90 6.77
N ARG A 201 18.08 -18.96 7.50
CA ARG A 201 19.50 -19.06 7.05
C ARG A 201 20.15 -17.80 6.46
N LEU A 202 20.59 -16.93 7.37
CA LEU A 202 21.74 -16.05 7.16
C LEU A 202 23.04 -16.81 7.44
N THR A 203 23.83 -17.08 6.40
CA THR A 203 25.28 -17.25 6.50
C THR A 203 25.92 -16.51 5.33
N GLY A 204 26.66 -15.44 5.62
CA GLY A 204 27.35 -14.59 4.64
C GLY A 204 27.77 -13.24 5.25
N PRO A 205 28.78 -12.55 4.70
CA PRO A 205 29.36 -11.35 5.30
C PRO A 205 28.36 -10.18 5.38
N VAL A 206 28.55 -9.36 6.42
CA VAL A 206 27.71 -8.24 6.89
C VAL A 206 27.37 -7.22 5.80
N ASP A 207 28.22 -7.10 4.78
CA ASP A 207 28.08 -6.08 3.74
C ASP A 207 26.95 -6.38 2.73
N ARG A 208 26.42 -7.60 2.70
CA ARG A 208 25.20 -7.97 1.93
C ARG A 208 23.93 -8.01 2.78
N LEU A 209 24.04 -7.76 4.09
CA LEU A 209 22.93 -7.77 5.05
C LEU A 209 22.31 -6.38 5.23
N LEU A 210 23.08 -5.31 5.07
CA LEU A 210 22.61 -3.94 5.34
C LEU A 210 21.69 -3.35 4.26
N SER A 211 21.54 -3.99 3.09
CA SER A 211 20.65 -3.51 2.02
C SER A 211 19.32 -4.27 1.89
N ARG A 212 18.99 -5.17 2.85
CA ARG A 212 17.82 -6.08 2.77
C ARG A 212 16.97 -6.18 4.04
N LEU A 213 17.15 -5.29 5.02
CA LEU A 213 16.61 -5.50 6.39
C LEU A 213 15.28 -4.80 6.74
N ASP A 214 14.67 -3.97 5.89
CA ASP A 214 13.39 -3.29 6.19
C ASP A 214 12.38 -3.44 5.04
N GLN A 215 11.94 -4.68 4.78
CA GLN A 215 11.14 -4.97 3.60
C GLN A 215 9.63 -5.03 3.84
N LEU A 216 9.12 -4.52 4.96
CA LEU A 216 7.74 -4.04 5.04
C LEU A 216 7.83 -2.71 5.75
N ASN A 217 7.43 -1.62 5.10
CA ASN A 217 7.52 -0.27 5.68
C ASN A 217 6.15 0.23 6.15
N TYR A 218 5.10 -0.18 5.45
CA TYR A 218 3.76 0.33 5.66
C TYR A 218 2.69 -0.69 5.32
N VAL A 219 1.75 -0.91 6.25
CA VAL A 219 0.55 -1.73 6.05
C VAL A 219 -0.68 -0.94 6.47
N ASP A 220 -1.57 -0.72 5.52
CA ASP A 220 -2.87 -0.08 5.77
C ASP A 220 -3.98 -0.90 5.13
N LEU A 221 -4.75 -1.55 6.01
CA LEU A 221 -5.93 -2.35 5.69
C LEU A 221 -7.20 -1.72 6.26
N SER A 222 -7.12 -0.47 6.72
CA SER A 222 -8.23 0.24 7.37
C SER A 222 -9.45 0.39 6.46
N LEU A 223 -10.62 0.64 7.04
CA LEU A 223 -11.83 0.99 6.28
C LEU A 223 -12.19 -0.08 5.22
N ASN A 224 -12.28 -1.32 5.68
CA ASN A 224 -12.68 -2.50 4.93
C ASN A 224 -13.71 -3.31 5.74
N GLN A 225 -13.94 -4.56 5.35
CA GLN A 225 -14.88 -5.49 6.00
C GLN A 225 -14.14 -6.75 6.49
N PHE A 226 -12.85 -6.67 6.81
CA PHE A 226 -12.08 -7.83 7.28
C PHE A 226 -12.63 -8.37 8.60
N THR A 227 -12.63 -9.70 8.74
CA THR A 227 -13.18 -10.43 9.88
C THR A 227 -12.16 -11.40 10.46
N GLY A 228 -12.51 -12.05 11.56
CA GLY A 228 -11.66 -13.05 12.20
C GLY A 228 -10.53 -12.42 13.04
N PRO A 229 -9.65 -13.25 13.60
CA PRO A 229 -8.52 -12.79 14.41
C PRO A 229 -7.47 -12.08 13.58
N ILE A 230 -6.82 -11.09 14.18
CA ILE A 230 -5.63 -10.44 13.62
C ILE A 230 -4.44 -11.40 13.80
N PRO A 231 -3.75 -11.82 12.72
CA PRO A 231 -2.56 -12.67 12.83
C PRO A 231 -1.47 -12.02 13.69
N SER A 232 -0.93 -12.74 14.67
CA SER A 232 0.08 -12.20 15.60
C SER A 232 1.38 -11.77 14.91
N GLN A 233 1.70 -12.38 13.77
CA GLN A 233 2.88 -12.06 12.95
C GLN A 233 2.85 -10.62 12.39
N LEU A 234 1.68 -10.00 12.25
CA LEU A 234 1.59 -8.60 11.81
C LEU A 234 2.30 -7.64 12.77
N PHE A 235 2.35 -7.98 14.06
CA PHE A 235 2.96 -7.14 15.09
C PHE A 235 4.48 -7.31 15.19
N SER A 236 5.05 -8.34 14.56
CA SER A 236 6.49 -8.59 14.53
C SER A 236 7.21 -7.95 13.36
N PHE A 237 6.49 -7.32 12.42
CA PHE A 237 7.13 -6.70 11.27
C PHE A 237 7.90 -5.43 11.68
N PRO A 238 9.05 -5.16 11.03
CA PRO A 238 9.84 -3.95 11.26
C PRO A 238 9.19 -2.73 10.58
N ILE A 239 7.89 -2.52 10.78
CA ILE A 239 7.13 -1.37 10.29
C ILE A 239 7.02 -0.29 11.36
N THR A 240 6.88 0.96 10.94
CA THR A 240 6.64 2.08 11.85
C THR A 240 5.16 2.34 12.10
N ASN A 241 4.29 1.91 11.18
CA ASN A 241 2.86 2.18 11.23
C ASN A 241 2.02 0.97 10.76
N LEU A 242 1.06 0.57 11.58
CA LEU A 242 0.10 -0.50 11.32
C LEU A 242 -1.33 0.02 11.49
N GLN A 243 -2.07 0.11 10.39
CA GLN A 243 -3.44 0.63 10.35
C GLN A 243 -4.44 -0.46 10.01
N LEU A 244 -5.26 -0.86 10.98
CA LEU A 244 -6.27 -1.92 10.89
C LEU A 244 -7.66 -1.43 11.32
N GLU A 245 -7.84 -0.13 11.52
CA GLU A 245 -9.04 0.45 12.07
C GLU A 245 -10.26 0.33 11.14
N ARG A 246 -11.46 0.45 11.72
CA ARG A 246 -12.74 0.44 10.99
C ARG A 246 -12.89 -0.78 10.09
N ASN A 247 -12.71 -1.94 10.71
CA ASN A 247 -12.96 -3.25 10.13
C ASN A 247 -13.97 -4.01 11.01
N LEU A 248 -14.09 -5.32 10.79
CA LEU A 248 -14.93 -6.22 11.58
C LEU A 248 -14.08 -7.29 12.30
N PHE A 249 -12.80 -7.01 12.56
CA PHE A 249 -11.89 -7.95 13.22
C PHE A 249 -12.44 -8.38 14.59
N THR A 250 -12.30 -9.66 14.91
CA THR A 250 -12.78 -10.29 16.15
C THR A 250 -11.64 -11.02 16.86
N GLY A 251 -11.88 -11.54 18.05
CA GLY A 251 -10.89 -12.33 18.78
C GLY A 251 -10.02 -11.48 19.69
N SER A 252 -9.18 -12.18 20.46
CA SER A 252 -8.17 -11.58 21.32
C SER A 252 -6.92 -11.21 20.53
N VAL A 253 -6.31 -10.08 20.89
CA VAL A 253 -5.08 -9.60 20.26
C VAL A 253 -3.90 -9.93 21.15
N GLN A 254 -3.14 -10.94 20.75
CA GLN A 254 -1.97 -11.43 21.50
C GLN A 254 -0.75 -11.43 20.58
N PRO A 255 0.03 -10.33 20.54
CA PRO A 255 1.35 -10.34 19.93
C PRO A 255 2.23 -11.42 20.56
N ALA A 256 3.08 -12.06 19.76
CA ALA A 256 3.98 -13.11 20.26
C ALA A 256 5.09 -12.55 21.15
N ASP A 257 5.56 -11.36 20.82
CA ASP A 257 6.66 -10.64 21.48
C ASP A 257 6.29 -9.17 21.65
N GLN A 258 7.16 -8.42 22.33
CA GLN A 258 7.02 -6.98 22.51
C GLN A 258 6.94 -6.25 21.16
N VAL A 259 5.93 -5.39 20.99
CA VAL A 259 5.66 -4.71 19.73
C VAL A 259 6.58 -3.51 19.56
N THR A 260 7.38 -3.51 18.49
CA THR A 260 8.34 -2.42 18.18
C THR A 260 7.74 -1.33 17.28
N ILE A 261 6.54 -1.56 16.74
CA ILE A 261 5.83 -0.65 15.84
C ILE A 261 5.45 0.63 16.61
N SER A 262 5.85 1.80 16.11
CA SER A 262 5.63 3.08 16.79
C SER A 262 4.15 3.47 16.84
N THR A 263 3.41 3.24 15.76
CA THR A 263 1.98 3.56 15.67
C THR A 263 1.17 2.33 15.30
N VAL A 264 0.20 1.99 16.14
CA VAL A 264 -0.72 0.87 15.92
C VAL A 264 -2.15 1.37 16.13
N ASP A 265 -2.96 1.33 15.07
CA ASP A 265 -4.38 1.65 15.12
C ASP A 265 -5.24 0.41 14.90
N LEU A 266 -5.88 -0.05 15.98
CA LEU A 266 -6.84 -1.16 15.99
C LEU A 266 -8.27 -0.67 16.25
N SER A 267 -8.51 0.64 16.21
CA SER A 267 -9.77 1.23 16.65
C SER A 267 -10.95 0.83 15.77
N HIS A 268 -12.18 0.96 16.29
CA HIS A 268 -13.41 0.67 15.53
C HIS A 268 -13.44 -0.75 14.94
N ASN A 269 -13.19 -1.76 15.77
CA ASN A 269 -13.32 -3.17 15.41
C ASN A 269 -14.25 -3.89 16.40
N ARG A 270 -14.23 -5.24 16.41
CA ARG A 270 -14.96 -6.09 17.35
C ARG A 270 -13.99 -6.93 18.20
N LEU A 271 -12.78 -6.42 18.43
CA LEU A 271 -11.73 -7.09 19.19
C LEU A 271 -12.13 -7.20 20.66
N TRP A 272 -11.79 -8.30 21.30
CA TRP A 272 -12.22 -8.59 22.68
C TRP A 272 -11.13 -9.25 23.52
N GLY A 273 -11.41 -9.44 24.81
CA GLY A 273 -10.46 -10.00 25.77
C GLY A 273 -9.60 -8.92 26.41
N GLN A 274 -8.54 -9.35 27.11
CA GLN A 274 -7.66 -8.43 27.84
C GLN A 274 -6.66 -7.76 26.89
N ILE A 275 -6.28 -6.52 27.21
CA ILE A 275 -5.21 -5.80 26.51
C ILE A 275 -3.87 -6.50 26.80
N SER A 276 -3.16 -6.91 25.76
CA SER A 276 -1.84 -7.54 25.91
C SER A 276 -0.79 -6.52 26.40
N PRO A 277 0.03 -6.82 27.41
CA PRO A 277 1.10 -5.94 27.86
C PRO A 277 2.21 -5.75 26.83
N MET A 278 2.27 -6.60 25.79
CA MET A 278 3.26 -6.51 24.69
C MET A 278 3.13 -5.23 23.86
N PHE A 279 2.00 -4.52 23.98
CA PHE A 279 1.78 -3.22 23.33
C PHE A 279 2.31 -2.02 24.12
N SER A 280 2.87 -2.22 25.32
CA SER A 280 3.30 -1.12 26.21
C SER A 280 4.42 -0.23 25.65
N THR A 281 5.16 -0.71 24.64
CA THR A 281 6.21 0.07 23.95
C THR A 281 5.70 0.85 22.74
N VAL A 282 4.43 0.67 22.34
CA VAL A 282 3.84 1.40 21.22
C VAL A 282 3.63 2.85 21.62
N GLN A 283 4.21 3.78 20.88
CA GLN A 283 4.15 5.21 21.15
C GLN A 283 2.74 5.78 20.93
N ASN A 284 2.08 5.39 19.84
CA ASN A 284 0.73 5.82 19.48
C ASN A 284 -0.19 4.60 19.33
N LEU A 285 -0.95 4.29 20.37
CA LEU A 285 -1.81 3.12 20.41
C LEU A 285 -3.29 3.52 20.48
N TYR A 286 -4.05 3.06 19.48
CA TYR A 286 -5.48 3.27 19.39
C TYR A 286 -6.22 1.93 19.51
N LEU A 287 -6.83 1.69 20.67
CA LEU A 287 -7.66 0.50 20.94
C LEU A 287 -9.15 0.87 21.13
N ASN A 288 -9.51 2.13 20.92
CA ASN A 288 -10.85 2.63 21.17
C ASN A 288 -11.91 2.01 20.26
N ASN A 289 -13.17 2.07 20.69
CA ASN A 289 -14.32 1.53 19.94
C ASN A 289 -14.15 0.04 19.61
N ASN A 290 -13.78 -0.73 20.62
CA ASN A 290 -13.66 -2.19 20.58
C ASN A 290 -14.46 -2.77 21.75
N ARG A 291 -14.14 -4.01 22.13
CA ARG A 291 -14.76 -4.72 23.24
C ARG A 291 -13.72 -5.31 24.20
N PHE A 292 -12.60 -4.62 24.40
CA PHE A 292 -11.58 -5.04 25.37
C PHE A 292 -12.14 -5.00 26.79
N THR A 293 -11.72 -5.98 27.61
CA THR A 293 -12.17 -6.18 28.99
C THR A 293 -11.00 -6.26 29.97
N GLY A 294 -11.30 -6.27 31.26
CA GLY A 294 -10.30 -6.42 32.32
C GLY A 294 -9.58 -5.11 32.64
N GLN A 295 -8.49 -5.26 33.39
CA GLN A 295 -7.66 -4.14 33.83
C GLN A 295 -6.63 -3.78 32.76
N VAL A 296 -6.34 -2.48 32.61
CA VAL A 296 -5.22 -2.01 31.80
C VAL A 296 -3.91 -2.44 32.49
N PRO A 297 -2.97 -3.11 31.79
CA PRO A 297 -1.75 -3.60 32.42
C PRO A 297 -0.89 -2.48 33.02
N ALA A 298 -0.24 -2.73 34.16
CA ALA A 298 0.60 -1.75 34.86
C ALA A 298 1.75 -1.20 33.99
N SER A 299 2.29 -2.01 33.07
CA SER A 299 3.34 -1.57 32.14
C SER A 299 2.91 -0.39 31.27
N PHE A 300 1.63 -0.26 30.94
CA PHE A 300 1.12 0.92 30.23
C PHE A 300 1.14 2.17 31.10
N VAL A 301 0.85 2.04 32.39
CA VAL A 301 0.88 3.16 33.33
C VAL A 301 2.30 3.68 33.46
N ASP A 302 3.28 2.79 33.63
CA ASP A 302 4.69 3.18 33.73
C ASP A 302 5.17 3.91 32.46
N GLN A 303 4.85 3.38 31.28
CA GLN A 303 5.25 3.96 29.99
C GLN A 303 4.48 5.25 29.64
N LEU A 304 3.26 5.40 30.14
CA LEU A 304 2.49 6.64 30.02
C LEU A 304 3.07 7.74 30.91
N LEU A 305 3.37 7.42 32.18
CA LEU A 305 3.90 8.40 33.13
C LEU A 305 5.35 8.79 32.82
N SER A 306 6.13 7.94 32.14
CA SER A 306 7.46 8.30 31.63
C SER A 306 7.43 9.18 30.39
N GLY A 307 6.27 9.35 29.75
CA GLY A 307 6.13 10.07 28.48
C GLY A 307 6.54 9.24 27.24
N SER A 308 6.83 7.95 27.41
CA SER A 308 7.16 7.05 26.28
C SER A 308 5.96 6.84 25.36
N ILE A 309 4.77 6.64 25.94
CA ILE A 309 3.50 6.60 25.21
C ILE A 309 3.01 8.02 25.00
N GLN A 310 2.87 8.43 23.75
CA GLN A 310 2.34 9.75 23.37
C GLN A 310 0.82 9.73 23.21
N ILE A 311 0.26 8.64 22.70
CA ILE A 311 -1.19 8.51 22.50
C ILE A 311 -1.64 7.14 23.00
N LEU A 312 -2.60 7.12 23.92
CA LEU A 312 -3.26 5.91 24.40
C LEU A 312 -4.78 6.11 24.43
N TYR A 313 -5.44 5.67 23.36
CA TYR A 313 -6.89 5.79 23.22
C TYR A 313 -7.57 4.46 23.50
N LEU A 314 -8.26 4.38 24.63
CA LEU A 314 -8.96 3.19 25.12
C LEU A 314 -10.47 3.42 25.26
N GLN A 315 -10.99 4.58 24.86
CA GLN A 315 -12.40 4.92 25.02
C GLN A 315 -13.32 3.94 24.29
N HIS A 316 -14.57 3.84 24.74
CA HIS A 316 -15.55 2.92 24.19
C HIS A 316 -15.12 1.44 24.19
N ASN A 317 -14.71 0.94 25.35
CA ASN A 317 -14.45 -0.47 25.64
C ASN A 317 -15.24 -0.92 26.88
N TYR A 318 -14.88 -2.06 27.48
CA TYR A 318 -15.45 -2.62 28.71
C TYR A 318 -14.36 -2.82 29.78
N LEU A 319 -13.36 -1.93 29.79
CA LEU A 319 -12.25 -1.98 30.75
C LEU A 319 -12.75 -1.66 32.16
N THR A 320 -12.22 -2.37 33.14
CA THR A 320 -12.68 -2.29 34.54
C THR A 320 -11.76 -1.49 35.45
N GLY A 321 -10.59 -1.07 34.97
CA GLY A 321 -9.71 -0.18 35.71
C GLY A 321 -8.36 0.06 35.05
N ILE A 322 -7.64 1.04 35.60
CA ILE A 322 -6.26 1.40 35.28
C ILE A 322 -5.64 1.96 36.57
N GLU A 323 -4.49 1.44 36.97
CA GLU A 323 -3.87 1.75 38.27
C GLU A 323 -3.03 3.04 38.23
N ILE A 324 -3.67 4.18 37.90
CA ILE A 324 -3.04 5.50 37.99
C ILE A 324 -3.28 6.06 39.40
N LYS A 325 -2.20 6.42 40.10
CA LYS A 325 -2.30 7.05 41.43
C LYS A 325 -3.04 8.40 41.32
N PRO A 326 -3.89 8.79 42.28
CA PRO A 326 -4.63 10.06 42.22
C PRO A 326 -3.76 11.31 42.10
N THR A 327 -2.51 11.26 42.56
CA THR A 327 -1.53 12.34 42.50
C THR A 327 -0.61 12.25 41.28
N ALA A 328 -0.77 11.24 40.43
CA ALA A 328 0.08 11.10 39.25
C ALA A 328 -0.38 12.09 38.18
N GLU A 329 0.56 12.88 37.67
CA GLU A 329 0.33 13.80 36.56
C GLU A 329 0.77 13.13 35.26
N ILE A 330 -0.12 13.10 34.27
CA ILE A 330 0.21 12.62 32.93
C ILE A 330 1.02 13.72 32.23
N PRO A 331 2.21 13.41 31.71
CA PRO A 331 3.01 14.40 30.97
C PRO A 331 2.23 15.03 29.82
N VAL A 332 2.46 16.31 29.55
CA VAL A 332 1.81 17.03 28.42
C VAL A 332 2.15 16.44 27.04
N SER A 333 3.24 15.67 26.94
CA SER A 333 3.61 14.89 25.75
C SER A 333 2.73 13.67 25.51
N SER A 334 1.88 13.31 26.48
CA SER A 334 1.08 12.10 26.49
C SER A 334 -0.41 12.43 26.56
N SER A 335 -1.19 11.78 25.69
CA SER A 335 -2.63 11.90 25.59
C SER A 335 -3.30 10.58 25.94
N LEU A 336 -4.14 10.60 26.97
CA LEU A 336 -4.87 9.44 27.46
C LEU A 336 -6.37 9.67 27.37
N CYS A 337 -7.06 8.80 26.63
CA CYS A 337 -8.52 8.85 26.56
C CYS A 337 -9.16 7.53 27.04
N LEU A 338 -9.99 7.63 28.09
CA LEU A 338 -10.57 6.48 28.81
C LEU A 338 -12.11 6.48 28.86
N GLN A 339 -12.75 7.47 28.24
CA GLN A 339 -14.19 7.67 28.32
C GLN A 339 -15.00 6.45 27.88
N TYR A 340 -16.23 6.32 28.39
CA TYR A 340 -17.14 5.23 28.03
C TYR A 340 -16.58 3.80 28.27
N ASN A 341 -15.93 3.59 29.42
CA ASN A 341 -15.50 2.28 29.95
C ASN A 341 -16.25 1.92 31.23
N CYS A 342 -16.06 0.69 31.74
CA CYS A 342 -16.68 0.21 32.98
C CYS A 342 -15.92 0.58 34.25
N MET A 343 -15.15 1.67 34.18
CA MET A 343 -14.33 2.23 35.24
C MET A 343 -14.54 3.73 35.31
N VAL A 344 -14.32 4.31 36.49
CA VAL A 344 -14.28 5.76 36.64
C VAL A 344 -12.87 6.23 36.24
N PRO A 345 -12.72 7.06 35.18
CA PRO A 345 -11.41 7.55 34.77
C PRO A 345 -10.85 8.55 35.81
N PRO A 346 -9.51 8.72 35.88
CA PRO A 346 -8.90 9.80 36.65
C PRO A 346 -9.47 11.17 36.28
N VAL A 347 -9.47 12.09 37.24
CA VAL A 347 -9.97 13.45 37.05
C VAL A 347 -9.08 14.14 36.01
N GLN A 348 -9.68 14.64 34.92
CA GLN A 348 -9.00 15.36 33.80
C GLN A 348 -8.27 14.48 32.75
N THR A 349 -8.83 13.35 32.35
CA THR A 349 -8.30 12.61 31.19
C THR A 349 -8.58 13.35 29.86
N PRO A 350 -7.53 13.77 29.11
CA PRO A 350 -7.70 14.53 27.88
C PRO A 350 -8.18 13.61 26.74
N CYS A 351 -9.43 13.79 26.32
CA CYS A 351 -10.01 13.06 25.20
C CYS A 351 -10.20 13.96 23.97
N PRO A 352 -10.05 13.42 22.74
CA PRO A 352 -10.44 14.12 21.54
C PRO A 352 -11.92 14.55 21.58
N LEU A 353 -12.26 15.64 20.87
CA LEU A 353 -13.64 16.14 20.77
C LEU A 353 -14.66 15.08 20.29
N LYS A 354 -14.19 14.04 19.58
CA LYS A 354 -15.02 12.95 19.05
C LYS A 354 -15.22 11.78 20.02
N ALA A 355 -14.63 11.81 21.21
CA ALA A 355 -14.65 10.70 22.17
C ALA A 355 -15.98 10.53 22.94
N GLY A 356 -16.96 11.40 22.71
CA GLY A 356 -18.22 11.43 23.44
C GLY A 356 -18.15 12.30 24.70
N ASN A 357 -19.26 12.38 25.43
CA ASN A 357 -19.36 13.18 26.67
C ASN A 357 -19.44 12.31 27.93
N GLU A 358 -19.66 11.01 27.75
CA GLU A 358 -19.89 10.06 28.85
C GLU A 358 -18.58 9.64 29.50
N LYS A 359 -18.39 10.01 30.77
CA LYS A 359 -17.17 9.67 31.52
C LYS A 359 -17.05 8.16 31.76
N THR A 360 -18.17 7.50 32.00
CA THR A 360 -18.25 6.07 32.30
C THR A 360 -19.36 5.44 31.48
N ARG A 361 -19.19 4.17 31.11
CA ARG A 361 -20.23 3.38 30.45
C ARG A 361 -21.39 3.16 31.43
N PRO A 362 -22.65 3.17 30.97
CA PRO A 362 -23.79 2.86 31.83
C PRO A 362 -23.64 1.50 32.53
N THR A 363 -23.90 1.44 33.83
CA THR A 363 -23.69 0.24 34.67
C THR A 363 -24.40 -1.00 34.12
N ALA A 364 -25.58 -0.83 33.52
CA ALA A 364 -26.34 -1.92 32.88
C ALA A 364 -25.56 -2.62 31.74
N GLN A 365 -24.62 -1.93 31.09
CA GLN A 365 -23.77 -2.50 30.04
C GLN A 365 -22.47 -3.12 30.57
N CYS A 366 -22.15 -2.94 31.87
CA CYS A 366 -20.88 -3.35 32.45
C CYS A 366 -20.94 -4.70 33.16
N ASN A 367 -22.13 -5.18 33.52
CA ASN A 367 -22.28 -6.32 34.41
C ASN A 367 -21.99 -7.69 33.77
N GLU A 368 -21.70 -7.80 32.45
CA GLU A 368 -21.73 -9.13 31.81
C GLU A 368 -21.06 -9.25 30.43
N TRP A 369 -20.13 -8.36 30.06
CA TRP A 369 -19.51 -8.45 28.73
C TRP A 369 -18.47 -9.58 28.68
N LYS A 370 -18.89 -10.80 28.28
CA LYS A 370 -18.09 -12.05 28.27
C LYS A 370 -17.43 -12.42 26.93
N GLY A 371 -17.45 -11.55 25.91
CA GLY A 371 -16.83 -11.80 24.58
C GLY A 371 -17.84 -11.93 23.45
#